data_AF-A0A9X6AI62-F1
#
_entry.id   AF-A0A9X6AI62-F1
#
_cell.length_a   1.000
_cell.length_b   1.000
_cell.length_c   1.000
_cell.angle_alpha   90.00
_cell.angle_beta   90.00
_cell.angle_gamma   90.00
#
_symmetry.space_group_name_H-M   'P 1'
#
loop_
_entity.id
_entity.type
_entity.pdbx_description
1 polymer ?
#
loop_
_entity_poly.entity_id
_entity_poly.type
_entity_poly.pdbx_seq_one_letter_code
_entity_poly.pdbx_strand_id
1 'polypeptide(L)'
;GFAAARESAYTADDVTCGVARTPGAASPSASPSGESADRMPRDDHGRPAYARTILLPALRRAVQRPRTPLYGAFTQTFATELGTLFTDDPPGDAELAAELDKELRKVLPG
;
A
#
# COMPACT_ATOMS: atom_id res chain seq x y z
N GLY A 1 -6.49 11.99 -11.33
CA GLY A 1 -5.75 10.84 -10.76
C GLY A 1 -6.67 9.64 -10.67
N PHE A 2 -6.45 8.62 -11.48
CA PHE A 2 -7.06 7.27 -11.39
C PHE A 2 -6.13 6.20 -12.03
N ALA A 3 -4.91 6.58 -12.44
CA ALA A 3 -4.01 5.72 -13.20
C ALA A 3 -3.52 4.50 -12.40
N ALA A 4 -3.49 4.58 -11.07
CA ALA A 4 -3.05 3.50 -10.18
C ALA A 4 -4.03 2.31 -10.08
N ALA A 5 -5.22 2.37 -10.69
CA ALA A 5 -6.24 1.34 -10.56
C ALA A 5 -6.49 0.51 -11.84
N ARG A 6 -5.87 0.84 -12.98
CA ARG A 6 -6.08 0.09 -14.22
C ARG A 6 -4.92 -0.89 -14.43
N GLU A 7 -5.23 -2.17 -14.64
CA GLU A 7 -4.22 -3.19 -14.91
C GLU A 7 -3.31 -2.84 -16.09
N SER A 8 -3.86 -2.11 -17.08
CA SER A 8 -3.10 -1.62 -18.23
C SER A 8 -1.89 -0.78 -17.85
N ALA A 9 -1.93 -0.05 -16.73
CA ALA A 9 -0.76 0.70 -16.24
C ALA A 9 0.42 -0.19 -15.82
N TYR A 10 0.20 -1.50 -15.67
CA TYR A 10 1.18 -2.49 -15.23
C TYR A 10 1.55 -3.50 -16.32
N THR A 11 0.72 -3.66 -17.36
CA THR A 11 0.91 -4.70 -18.39
C THR A 11 0.89 -4.19 -19.82
N ALA A 12 0.25 -3.04 -20.07
CA ALA A 12 0.06 -2.52 -21.41
C ALA A 12 1.27 -1.66 -21.77
N ASP A 13 1.99 -2.10 -22.79
CA ASP A 13 3.27 -1.53 -23.22
C ASP A 13 3.06 -0.32 -24.15
N ASP A 14 1.86 -0.19 -24.71
CA ASP A 14 1.34 0.92 -25.50
C ASP A 14 0.83 2.09 -24.63
N VAL A 15 0.52 1.84 -23.36
CA VAL A 15 0.09 2.86 -22.40
C VAL A 15 1.31 3.57 -21.84
N THR A 16 1.80 4.54 -22.59
CA THR A 16 2.86 5.45 -22.12
C THR A 16 2.24 6.75 -21.60
N CYS A 17 2.71 7.21 -20.44
CA CYS A 17 2.34 8.54 -19.95
C CYS A 17 3.21 9.57 -20.69
N GLY A 18 2.79 9.94 -21.90
CA GLY A 18 3.37 11.10 -22.58
C GLY A 18 3.00 12.35 -21.80
N VAL A 19 3.92 12.89 -20.99
CA VAL A 19 3.83 14.30 -20.59
C VAL A 19 3.89 15.06 -21.91
N ALA A 20 2.74 15.57 -22.37
CA ALA A 20 2.65 16.25 -23.65
C ALA A 20 3.64 17.42 -23.64
N ARG A 21 4.78 17.24 -24.30
CA ARG A 21 5.77 18.30 -24.49
C ARG A 21 5.22 19.17 -25.61
N THR A 22 4.40 20.15 -25.26
CA THR A 22 3.95 21.18 -26.20
C THR A 22 5.20 21.86 -26.79
N PRO A 23 5.36 21.92 -28.13
CA PRO A 23 6.48 22.63 -28.74
C PRO A 23 6.44 24.10 -28.30
N GLY A 24 7.47 24.55 -27.59
CA GLY A 24 7.55 25.92 -27.05
C GLY A 24 7.09 26.10 -25.59
N ALA A 25 6.58 25.06 -24.92
CA ALA A 25 6.44 25.15 -23.46
C ALA A 25 7.82 25.02 -22.80
N ALA A 26 8.24 26.07 -22.10
CA ALA A 26 9.39 26.01 -21.20
C ALA A 26 9.15 24.84 -20.22
N SER A 27 10.17 23.98 -20.05
CA SER A 27 10.17 23.01 -18.96
C SER A 27 9.82 23.76 -17.67
N PRO A 28 8.86 23.30 -16.85
CA PRO A 28 8.64 23.91 -15.55
C PRO A 28 9.98 23.89 -14.83
N SER A 29 10.47 25.07 -14.44
CA SER A 29 11.71 25.20 -13.69
C SER A 29 11.49 24.51 -12.36
N ALA A 30 11.94 23.26 -12.25
CA ALA A 30 12.04 22.59 -10.97
C ALA A 30 13.04 23.41 -10.15
N SER A 31 12.57 24.04 -9.07
CA SER A 31 13.48 24.55 -8.04
C SER A 31 14.47 23.43 -7.70
N PRO A 32 15.78 23.71 -7.60
CA PRO A 32 16.78 22.69 -7.32
C PRO A 32 16.70 22.31 -5.84
N SER A 33 15.65 21.60 -5.44
CA SER A 33 15.73 20.72 -4.30
C SER A 33 16.69 19.61 -4.74
N GLY A 34 17.88 19.50 -4.16
CA GLY A 34 18.91 18.50 -4.52
C GLY A 34 18.47 17.03 -4.32
N GLU A 35 17.18 16.77 -4.13
CA GLU A 35 16.55 15.47 -4.11
C GLU A 35 16.18 15.07 -5.54
N SER A 36 17.02 14.25 -6.17
CA SER A 36 16.61 13.52 -7.37
C SER A 36 15.53 12.50 -6.98
N ALA A 37 14.27 12.79 -7.34
CA ALA A 37 13.12 11.91 -7.10
C ALA A 37 13.12 10.66 -8.00
N ASP A 38 14.00 10.59 -9.00
CA ASP A 38 13.99 9.53 -10.01
C ASP A 38 15.21 8.61 -9.89
N ARG A 39 15.45 8.07 -8.69
CA ARG A 39 16.30 6.89 -8.50
C ARG A 39 15.55 5.58 -8.74
N MET A 40 14.27 5.64 -9.06
CA MET A 40 13.42 4.46 -9.19
C MET A 40 13.80 3.70 -10.47
N PRO A 41 14.27 2.44 -10.37
CA PRO A 41 14.56 1.64 -11.56
C PRO A 41 13.31 1.49 -12.41
N ARG A 42 13.42 1.82 -13.71
CA ARG A 42 12.33 1.72 -14.67
C ARG A 42 12.53 0.56 -15.64
N ASP A 43 11.43 0.01 -16.15
CA ASP A 43 11.43 -0.89 -17.31
C ASP A 43 11.53 -0.09 -18.62
N ASP A 44 11.59 -0.81 -19.75
CA ASP A 44 11.68 -0.22 -21.11
C ASP A 44 10.49 0.66 -21.48
N HIS A 45 9.40 0.63 -20.69
CA HIS A 45 8.19 1.41 -20.87
C HIS A 45 8.06 2.55 -19.84
N GLY A 46 9.11 2.82 -19.06
CA GLY A 46 9.15 3.91 -18.08
C GLY A 46 8.34 3.64 -16.80
N ARG A 47 7.88 2.41 -16.57
CA ARG A 47 7.18 1.98 -15.34
C ARG A 47 8.23 1.52 -14.31
N PRO A 48 7.94 1.50 -13.00
CA PRO A 48 8.84 0.85 -12.05
C PRO A 48 9.12 -0.60 -12.47
N ALA A 49 10.38 -1.05 -12.43
CA ALA A 49 10.78 -2.37 -12.94
C ALA A 49 10.02 -3.53 -12.26
N TYR A 50 9.56 -3.33 -11.03
CA TYR A 50 8.79 -4.29 -10.25
C TYR A 50 7.25 -4.15 -10.39
N ALA A 51 6.77 -3.26 -11.27
CA ALA A 51 5.35 -2.97 -11.43
C ALA A 51 4.55 -4.22 -11.84
N ARG A 52 5.03 -4.95 -12.86
CA ARG A 52 4.32 -6.11 -13.41
C ARG A 52 4.41 -7.35 -12.52
N THR A 53 5.58 -7.58 -11.92
CA THR A 53 5.91 -8.83 -11.22
C THR A 53 5.64 -8.77 -9.72
N ILE A 54 5.67 -7.59 -9.10
CA ILE A 54 5.47 -7.41 -7.65
C ILE A 54 4.20 -6.61 -7.37
N LEU A 55 4.06 -5.40 -7.93
CA LEU A 55 2.93 -4.52 -7.58
C LEU A 55 1.59 -5.08 -8.07
N LEU A 56 1.48 -5.47 -9.34
CA LEU A 56 0.21 -5.94 -9.88
C LEU A 56 -0.31 -7.20 -9.15
N PRO A 57 0.51 -8.25 -8.89
CA PRO A 57 0.04 -9.38 -8.10
C PRO A 57 -0.31 -9.03 -6.65
N ALA A 58 0.37 -8.06 -6.04
CA ALA A 58 0.03 -7.59 -4.69
C ALA A 58 -1.32 -6.85 -4.69
N LEU A 59 -1.56 -5.97 -5.67
CA LEU A 59 -2.80 -5.21 -5.80
C LEU A 59 -4.00 -6.11 -6.13
N ARG A 60 -3.83 -7.11 -6.99
CA ARG A 60 -4.89 -8.10 -7.31
C ARG A 60 -5.29 -8.95 -6.10
N ARG A 61 -4.35 -9.23 -5.20
CA ARG A 61 -4.58 -10.02 -3.97
C ARG A 61 -4.94 -9.15 -2.78
N ALA A 62 -4.84 -7.84 -2.90
CA ALA A 62 -5.10 -6.92 -1.80
C ALA A 62 -6.58 -6.98 -1.41
N VAL A 63 -6.84 -7.29 -0.15
CA VAL A 63 -8.19 -7.26 0.42
C VAL A 63 -8.47 -5.85 0.91
N GLN A 64 -9.62 -5.30 0.53
CA GLN A 64 -10.06 -4.00 1.02
C GLN A 64 -10.41 -4.11 2.50
N ARG A 65 -10.07 -3.07 3.26
CA ARG A 65 -10.46 -2.97 4.67
C ARG A 65 -11.99 -3.04 4.78
N PRO A 66 -12.54 -3.80 5.75
CA PRO A 66 -13.97 -3.83 5.99
C PRO A 66 -14.53 -2.43 6.19
N ARG A 67 -15.57 -2.07 5.44
CA ARG A 67 -16.27 -0.79 5.58
C ARG A 67 -17.38 -0.91 6.62
N THR A 68 -17.00 -1.16 7.86
CA THR A 68 -17.95 -1.30 8.98
C THR A 68 -17.72 -0.16 9.98
N PRO A 69 -18.79 0.30 10.68
CA PRO A 69 -18.63 1.27 11.77
C PRO A 69 -17.70 0.76 12.89
N LEU A 70 -17.58 -0.56 13.03
CA LEU A 70 -16.78 -1.23 14.05
C LEU A 70 -15.30 -1.39 13.67
N TYR A 71 -14.92 -1.05 12.45
CA TYR A 71 -13.55 -1.26 11.96
C TYR A 71 -12.51 -0.53 12.82
N GLY A 72 -12.82 0.67 13.29
CA GLY A 72 -11.95 1.42 14.20
C GLY A 72 -11.67 0.67 15.50
N ALA A 73 -12.74 0.20 16.16
CA ALA A 73 -12.65 -0.56 17.41
C ALA A 73 -11.87 -1.88 17.20
N PHE A 74 -12.16 -2.61 16.12
CA PHE A 74 -11.40 -3.80 15.73
C PHE A 74 -9.90 -3.49 15.58
N THR A 75 -9.53 -2.47 14.80
CA THR A 75 -8.11 -2.17 14.55
C THR A 75 -7.36 -1.75 15.80
N GLN A 76 -8.02 -1.02 16.71
CA GLN A 76 -7.42 -0.63 17.98
C GLN A 76 -7.14 -1.86 18.84
N THR A 77 -8.14 -2.70 19.09
CA THR A 77 -7.98 -3.94 19.88
C THR A 77 -6.92 -4.85 19.26
N PHE A 78 -6.99 -5.08 17.95
CA PHE A 78 -6.01 -5.91 17.24
C PHE A 78 -4.58 -5.38 17.37
N ALA A 79 -4.37 -4.08 17.22
CA ALA A 79 -3.04 -3.47 17.36
C ALA A 79 -2.52 -3.50 18.80
N THR A 80 -3.40 -3.31 19.80
CA THR A 80 -3.04 -3.39 21.22
C THR A 80 -2.53 -4.78 21.59
N GLU A 81 -3.28 -5.83 21.24
CA GLU A 81 -2.91 -7.20 21.58
C GLU A 81 -1.63 -7.63 20.84
N LEU A 82 -1.48 -7.31 19.56
CA LEU A 82 -0.23 -7.56 18.83
C LEU A 82 0.97 -6.77 19.38
N GLY A 83 0.73 -5.66 20.07
CA GLY A 83 1.79 -4.89 20.74
C GLY A 83 2.58 -5.73 21.74
N THR A 84 1.95 -6.74 22.33
CA THR A 84 2.59 -7.67 23.28
C THR A 84 3.67 -8.54 22.65
N LEU A 85 3.65 -8.76 21.33
CA LEU A 85 4.72 -9.49 20.63
C LEU A 85 6.05 -8.72 20.57
N PHE A 86 6.02 -7.42 20.87
CA PHE A 86 7.19 -6.54 20.80
C PHE A 86 7.77 -6.23 22.19
N THR A 87 7.42 -7.02 23.21
CA THR A 87 8.01 -6.94 24.55
C THR A 87 9.21 -7.88 24.70
N ASP A 88 9.94 -7.76 25.81
CA ASP A 88 11.09 -8.64 26.12
C ASP A 88 10.67 -10.10 26.41
N ASP A 89 9.41 -10.33 26.74
CA ASP A 89 8.83 -11.65 27.03
C ASP A 89 7.47 -11.77 26.28
N PRO A 90 7.51 -12.08 24.97
CA PRO A 90 6.30 -12.14 24.16
C PRO A 90 5.48 -13.40 24.46
N PRO A 91 4.14 -13.31 24.43
CA PRO A 91 3.28 -14.47 24.65
C PRO A 91 3.43 -15.51 23.52
N GLY A 92 3.11 -16.77 23.81
CA GLY A 92 3.01 -17.79 22.77
C GLY A 92 1.80 -17.58 21.86
N ASP A 93 1.85 -18.11 20.63
CA ASP A 93 0.79 -17.95 19.62
C ASP A 93 -0.62 -18.29 20.15
N ALA A 94 -0.75 -19.38 20.91
CA ALA A 94 -2.03 -19.84 21.43
C ALA A 94 -2.58 -18.92 22.54
N GLU A 95 -1.70 -18.38 23.36
CA GLU A 95 -2.05 -17.43 24.42
C GLU A 95 -2.48 -16.09 23.83
N LEU A 96 -1.71 -15.57 22.88
CA LEU A 96 -2.04 -14.36 22.13
C LEU A 96 -3.38 -14.50 21.41
N ALA A 97 -3.62 -15.64 20.74
CA ALA A 97 -4.87 -15.88 20.04
C ALA A 97 -6.08 -15.90 20.98
N ALA A 98 -5.94 -16.50 22.18
CA ALA A 98 -7.00 -16.56 23.16
C ALA A 98 -7.33 -15.18 23.75
N GLU A 99 -6.32 -14.39 24.09
CA GLU A 99 -6.53 -13.04 24.62
C GLU A 99 -7.10 -12.11 23.54
N LEU A 100 -6.61 -12.21 22.30
CA LEU A 100 -7.16 -11.46 21.18
C LEU A 100 -8.64 -11.78 20.91
N ASP A 101 -9.05 -13.04 20.89
CA ASP A 101 -10.46 -13.43 20.72
C ASP A 101 -11.34 -12.88 21.86
N LYS A 102 -10.86 -12.99 23.10
CA LYS A 102 -11.55 -12.46 24.28
C LYS A 102 -11.77 -10.96 24.21
N GLU A 103 -10.74 -10.18 23.84
CA GLU A 103 -10.86 -8.72 23.75
C GLU A 103 -11.69 -8.29 22.53
N LEU A 104 -11.58 -8.99 21.40
CA LEU A 104 -12.40 -8.71 20.22
C LEU A 104 -13.89 -8.91 20.47
N ARG A 105 -14.28 -9.95 21.23
CA ARG A 105 -15.69 -10.18 21.60
C ARG A 105 -16.31 -9.08 22.45
N LYS A 106 -15.50 -8.26 23.13
CA LYS A 106 -16.01 -7.10 23.89
C LYS A 106 -16.38 -5.93 22.99
N VAL A 107 -15.68 -5.78 21.87
CA VAL A 107 -15.83 -4.63 20.96
C VAL A 107 -16.67 -4.94 19.72
N LEU A 108 -16.79 -6.22 19.37
CA LEU A 108 -17.62 -6.70 18.28
C LEU A 108 -18.92 -7.29 18.85
N PRO A 109 -20.10 -6.72 18.56
CA PRO A 109 -21.37 -7.36 18.87
C PRO A 109 -21.48 -8.66 18.06
N GLY A 110 -21.85 -9.75 18.75
CA GLY A 110 -22.02 -11.08 18.18
C GLY A 110 -23.21 -11.21 17.24
#